data_AF-A0A420HJ13-F1
#
_entry.id   AF-A0A420HJ13-F1
#
_cell.length_a   1.000
_cell.length_b   1.000
_cell.length_c   1.000
_cell.angle_alpha   90.00
_cell.angle_beta   90.00
_cell.angle_gamma   90.00
#
_symmetry.space_group_name_H-M   'P 1'
#
loop_
_entity.id
_entity.type
_entity.pdbx_description
1 polymer ?
#
loop_
_entity_poly.entity_id
_entity_poly.type
_entity_poly.pdbx_seq_one_letter_code
_entity_poly.pdbx_strand_id
1 'polypeptide(L)'
;MVLSSATERYGAERFYADNISPISPVGLFKASLQSLNLGSSVFYLHLMVEVPASINFFLNPSGQFESPAPWTHSVIRQYAILLFVSCVIALIFAFRNIDRTSRNVAGALALYHIAPLFRAFSHIMRREEAEARGFGGSYLHFVLHLVCMVFLLLLFMMSNTFHEPNNDYCVEKKNHEKI
;
A
#
# COMPACT_ATOMS: atom_id res chain seq x y z
N MET A 1 39.00 44.34 12.54
CA MET A 1 38.57 43.81 11.23
C MET A 1 38.97 42.33 11.12
N VAL A 2 38.44 41.44 11.97
CA VAL A 2 38.72 39.98 11.95
C VAL A 2 37.51 39.23 12.54
N LEU A 3 36.33 39.36 11.93
CA LEU A 3 35.14 38.60 12.35
C LEU A 3 34.32 38.06 11.16
N SER A 4 34.79 38.23 9.92
CA SER A 4 34.02 37.89 8.72
C SER A 4 34.31 36.49 8.13
N SER A 5 35.33 35.76 8.61
CA SER A 5 35.77 34.52 7.94
C SER A 5 35.27 33.22 8.57
N ALA A 6 34.64 33.28 9.76
CA ALA A 6 34.17 32.09 10.46
C ALA A 6 32.75 31.68 10.02
N THR A 7 31.88 32.64 9.72
CA THR A 7 30.49 32.40 9.32
C THR A 7 30.37 31.81 7.91
N GLU A 8 31.25 32.18 6.98
CA GLU A 8 31.27 31.57 5.63
C GLU A 8 31.72 30.10 5.63
N ARG A 9 32.66 29.71 6.51
CA ARG A 9 33.11 28.32 6.59
C ARG A 9 32.05 27.38 7.19
N TYR A 10 31.28 27.85 8.18
CA TYR A 10 30.17 27.07 8.74
C TYR A 10 28.99 26.91 7.76
N GLY A 11 28.76 27.89 6.88
CA GLY A 11 27.74 27.79 5.82
C GLY A 11 28.12 26.82 4.70
N ALA A 12 29.39 26.82 4.29
CA ALA A 12 29.87 25.96 3.21
C ALA A 12 29.93 24.48 3.59
N GLU A 13 30.30 24.15 4.84
CA GLU A 13 30.33 22.74 5.28
C GLU A 13 28.93 22.12 5.45
N ARG A 14 27.93 22.90 5.90
CA ARG A 14 26.53 22.41 5.92
C ARG A 14 25.97 22.18 4.51
N PHE A 15 26.27 23.07 3.58
CA PHE A 15 25.82 22.95 2.19
C PHE A 15 26.47 21.77 1.45
N TYR A 16 27.68 21.34 1.85
CA TYR A 16 28.33 20.13 1.32
C TYR A 16 27.90 18.85 2.05
N ALA A 17 27.63 18.90 3.36
CA ALA A 17 27.17 17.74 4.12
C ALA A 17 25.74 17.30 3.74
N ASP A 18 24.87 18.22 3.36
CA ASP A 18 23.49 17.91 2.96
C ASP A 18 23.37 17.34 1.53
N ASN A 19 24.40 17.53 0.68
CA ASN A 19 24.40 17.07 -0.72
C ASN A 19 25.08 15.70 -0.95
N ILE A 20 25.62 15.07 0.09
CA ILE A 20 26.19 13.72 0.02
C ILE A 20 25.56 12.85 1.10
N SER A 21 24.22 12.86 1.18
CA SER A 21 23.55 11.71 1.77
C SER A 21 23.71 10.55 0.77
N PRO A 22 24.30 9.41 1.15
CA PRO A 22 24.27 8.24 0.28
C PRO A 22 22.80 7.98 -0.01
N ILE A 23 22.44 7.99 -1.30
CA ILE A 23 21.08 7.68 -1.74
C ILE A 23 20.78 6.32 -1.13
N SER A 24 19.99 6.31 -0.06
CA SER A 24 19.67 5.05 0.60
C SER A 24 18.96 4.18 -0.44
N PRO A 25 19.12 2.85 -0.41
CA PRO A 25 18.39 1.98 -1.32
C PRO A 25 16.87 2.27 -1.30
N VAL A 26 16.35 2.75 -0.17
CA VAL A 26 14.97 3.24 -0.02
C VAL A 26 14.71 4.52 -0.82
N GLY A 27 15.63 5.49 -0.83
CA GLY A 27 15.53 6.73 -1.60
C GLY A 27 15.62 6.53 -3.12
N LEU A 28 16.52 5.64 -3.57
CA LEU A 28 16.63 5.29 -5.00
C LEU A 28 15.36 4.59 -5.48
N PHE A 29 14.85 3.64 -4.69
CA PHE A 29 13.61 2.93 -5.00
C PHE A 29 12.38 3.85 -4.96
N LYS A 30 12.36 4.81 -4.02
CA LYS A 30 11.32 5.85 -3.93
C LYS A 30 11.28 6.71 -5.20
N ALA A 31 12.44 7.12 -5.71
CA ALA A 31 12.55 7.88 -6.96
C ALA A 31 12.09 7.06 -8.18
N SER A 32 12.47 5.76 -8.26
CA SER A 32 12.00 4.87 -9.33
C SER A 32 10.49 4.59 -9.29
N LEU A 33 9.90 4.46 -8.10
CA LEU A 33 8.44 4.30 -7.94
C LEU A 33 7.68 5.59 -8.29
N GLN A 34 8.23 6.75 -7.93
CA GLN A 34 7.64 8.05 -8.29
C GLN A 34 7.75 8.34 -9.79
N SER A 35 8.86 7.96 -10.45
CA SER A 35 9.04 8.19 -11.89
C SER A 35 8.11 7.36 -12.78
N LEU A 36 7.53 6.27 -12.25
CA LEU A 36 6.63 5.38 -12.99
C LEU A 36 5.13 5.67 -12.78
N ASN A 37 4.75 6.74 -12.08
CA ASN A 37 3.36 6.99 -11.67
C ASN A 37 2.76 5.78 -10.90
N LEU A 38 3.61 5.03 -10.18
CA LEU A 38 3.27 3.73 -9.59
C LEU A 38 2.42 3.85 -8.31
N GLY A 39 2.19 5.07 -7.82
CA GLY A 39 1.45 5.31 -6.59
C GLY A 39 -0.01 4.90 -6.69
N SER A 40 -0.69 5.25 -7.79
CA SER A 40 -2.08 4.86 -8.01
C SER A 40 -2.21 3.43 -8.55
N SER A 41 -1.15 2.88 -9.16
CA SER A 41 -1.19 1.54 -9.76
C SER A 41 -1.29 0.40 -8.75
N VAL A 42 -0.84 0.59 -7.52
CA VAL A 42 -1.04 -0.43 -6.47
C VAL A 42 -2.51 -0.64 -6.13
N PHE A 43 -3.35 0.38 -6.28
CA PHE A 43 -4.79 0.26 -6.09
C PHE A 43 -5.46 -0.46 -7.28
N TYR A 44 -4.97 -0.22 -8.50
CA TYR A 44 -5.38 -1.02 -9.67
C TYR A 44 -4.99 -2.50 -9.51
N LEU A 45 -3.81 -2.77 -8.95
CA LEU A 45 -3.37 -4.15 -8.69
C LEU A 45 -4.30 -4.84 -7.69
N HIS A 46 -4.66 -4.17 -6.58
CA HIS A 46 -5.68 -4.68 -5.64
C HIS A 46 -7.01 -4.98 -6.35
N LEU A 47 -7.48 -4.06 -7.20
CA LEU A 47 -8.71 -4.24 -7.98
C LEU A 47 -8.65 -5.47 -8.90
N MET A 48 -7.54 -5.66 -9.62
CA MET A 48 -7.37 -6.79 -10.54
C MET A 48 -7.39 -8.14 -9.83
N VAL A 49 -6.86 -8.21 -8.61
CA VAL A 49 -6.82 -9.46 -7.83
C VAL A 49 -8.18 -9.73 -7.18
N GLU A 50 -8.82 -8.70 -6.61
CA GLU A 50 -9.98 -8.90 -5.74
C GLU A 50 -11.33 -8.83 -6.47
N VAL A 51 -11.43 -8.21 -7.65
CA VAL A 51 -12.68 -8.22 -8.44
C VAL A 51 -13.04 -9.65 -8.88
N PRO A 52 -12.16 -10.44 -9.53
CA PRO A 52 -12.48 -11.83 -9.89
C PRO A 52 -12.81 -12.68 -8.66
N ALA A 53 -12.09 -12.48 -7.54
CA ALA A 53 -12.32 -13.20 -6.29
C ALA A 53 -13.69 -12.88 -5.68
N SER A 54 -14.08 -11.60 -5.60
CA SER A 54 -15.38 -11.18 -5.09
C SER A 54 -16.54 -11.75 -5.92
N ILE A 55 -16.43 -11.72 -7.24
CA ILE A 55 -17.42 -12.32 -8.15
C ILE A 55 -17.51 -13.83 -7.90
N ASN A 56 -16.36 -14.52 -7.79
CA ASN A 56 -16.33 -15.96 -7.54
C ASN A 56 -16.96 -16.34 -6.19
N PHE A 57 -16.66 -15.62 -5.10
CA PHE A 57 -17.28 -15.88 -3.79
C PHE A 57 -18.78 -15.60 -3.80
N PHE A 58 -19.22 -14.61 -4.56
CA PHE A 58 -20.64 -14.28 -4.64
C PHE A 58 -21.44 -15.33 -5.43
N LEU A 59 -20.92 -15.74 -6.60
CA LEU A 59 -21.60 -16.65 -7.52
C LEU A 59 -21.41 -18.12 -7.17
N ASN A 60 -20.25 -18.50 -6.65
CA ASN A 60 -19.90 -19.88 -6.31
C ASN A 60 -19.53 -20.04 -4.82
N PRO A 61 -20.49 -19.84 -3.89
CA PRO A 61 -20.23 -19.98 -2.47
C PRO A 61 -20.01 -21.45 -2.05
N SER A 62 -20.60 -22.42 -2.74
CA SER A 62 -20.44 -23.83 -2.43
C SER A 62 -19.02 -24.35 -2.70
N GLY A 63 -18.31 -23.78 -3.68
CA GLY A 63 -16.93 -24.16 -4.00
C GLY A 63 -15.86 -23.64 -3.04
N GLN A 64 -16.24 -22.97 -1.94
CA GLN A 64 -15.28 -22.39 -1.00
C GLN A 64 -14.90 -23.33 0.15
N PHE A 65 -15.72 -24.36 0.42
CA PHE A 65 -15.52 -25.34 1.50
C PHE A 65 -15.93 -26.73 1.00
N GLU A 66 -15.26 -27.79 1.48
CA GLU A 66 -15.54 -29.18 1.07
C GLU A 66 -16.91 -29.69 1.55
N SER A 67 -17.41 -29.20 2.70
CA SER A 67 -18.72 -29.56 3.23
C SER A 67 -19.40 -28.34 3.89
N PRO A 68 -19.97 -27.42 3.09
CA PRO A 68 -20.55 -26.20 3.62
C PRO A 68 -21.91 -26.48 4.28
N ALA A 69 -22.06 -26.05 5.53
CA ALA A 69 -23.38 -25.98 6.14
C ALA A 69 -24.24 -24.91 5.43
N PRO A 70 -25.58 -25.02 5.38
CA PRO A 70 -26.44 -24.12 4.60
C PRO A 70 -26.28 -22.62 4.94
N TRP A 71 -26.01 -22.27 6.20
CA TRP A 71 -25.79 -20.88 6.63
C TRP A 71 -24.44 -20.30 6.14
N THR A 72 -23.49 -21.14 5.79
CA THR A 72 -22.15 -20.73 5.33
C THR A 72 -22.25 -19.96 4.01
N HIS A 73 -23.22 -20.28 3.15
CA HIS A 73 -23.42 -19.57 1.88
C HIS A 73 -23.73 -18.09 2.07
N SER A 74 -24.55 -17.75 3.08
CA SER A 74 -24.88 -16.36 3.41
C SER A 74 -23.66 -15.60 3.90
N VAL A 75 -22.84 -16.24 4.74
CA VAL A 75 -21.58 -15.67 5.26
C VAL A 75 -20.58 -15.44 4.12
N ILE A 76 -20.42 -16.41 3.21
CA ILE A 76 -19.53 -16.26 2.06
C ILE A 76 -19.96 -15.12 1.15
N ARG A 77 -21.27 -14.98 0.88
CA ARG A 77 -21.79 -13.86 0.09
C ARG A 77 -21.59 -12.52 0.79
N GLN A 78 -21.72 -12.46 2.12
CA GLN A 78 -21.38 -11.27 2.90
C GLN A 78 -19.89 -10.93 2.76
N TYR A 79 -18.99 -11.91 2.84
CA TYR A 79 -17.56 -11.72 2.57
C TYR A 79 -17.30 -11.23 1.15
N ALA A 80 -18.02 -11.76 0.16
CA ALA A 80 -17.91 -11.32 -1.24
C ALA A 80 -18.28 -9.84 -1.40
N ILE A 81 -19.33 -9.37 -0.71
CA ILE A 81 -19.72 -7.96 -0.70
C ILE A 81 -18.66 -7.10 -0.02
N LEU A 82 -18.13 -7.53 1.13
CA LEU A 82 -17.04 -6.80 1.82
C LEU A 82 -15.80 -6.66 0.93
N LEU A 83 -15.48 -7.72 0.18
CA LEU A 83 -14.39 -7.71 -0.79
C LEU A 83 -14.66 -6.76 -1.96
N PHE A 84 -15.89 -6.77 -2.47
CA PHE A 84 -16.28 -5.80 -3.50
C PHE A 84 -16.20 -4.35 -2.98
N VAL A 85 -16.54 -4.11 -1.71
CA VAL A 85 -16.40 -2.78 -1.10
C VAL A 85 -14.93 -2.35 -1.03
N SER A 86 -13.98 -3.24 -0.71
CA SER A 86 -12.55 -2.88 -0.74
C SER A 86 -12.08 -2.53 -2.15
N CYS A 87 -12.61 -3.21 -3.18
CA CYS A 87 -12.40 -2.86 -4.59
C CYS A 87 -12.89 -1.45 -4.92
N VAL A 88 -14.08 -1.06 -4.47
CA VAL A 88 -14.62 0.30 -4.68
C VAL A 88 -13.75 1.35 -3.98
N ILE A 89 -13.32 1.08 -2.74
CA ILE A 89 -12.39 1.97 -2.02
C ILE A 89 -11.08 2.13 -2.81
N ALA A 90 -10.49 1.02 -3.24
CA ALA A 90 -9.27 1.05 -4.04
C ALA A 90 -9.47 1.84 -5.35
N LEU A 91 -10.59 1.68 -6.04
CA LEU A 91 -10.91 2.41 -7.26
C LEU A 91 -10.96 3.93 -7.04
N ILE A 92 -11.55 4.39 -5.93
CA ILE A 92 -11.57 5.81 -5.56
C ILE A 92 -10.14 6.35 -5.41
N PHE A 93 -9.26 5.59 -4.74
CA PHE A 93 -7.87 5.98 -4.55
C PHE A 93 -7.00 5.82 -5.81
N ALA A 94 -7.39 4.94 -6.73
CA ALA A 94 -6.72 4.77 -8.02
C ALA A 94 -6.89 6.00 -8.94
N PHE A 95 -8.00 6.72 -8.83
CA PHE A 95 -8.24 7.97 -9.58
C PHE A 95 -7.84 9.24 -8.82
N ARG A 96 -7.36 9.10 -7.58
CA ARG A 96 -6.97 10.23 -6.72
C ARG A 96 -5.45 10.38 -6.70
N ASN A 97 -4.98 11.62 -6.55
CA ASN A 97 -3.58 11.88 -6.21
C ASN A 97 -3.22 11.26 -4.85
N ILE A 98 -2.03 10.69 -4.74
CA ILE A 98 -1.58 10.02 -3.52
C ILE A 98 -1.29 11.04 -2.43
N ASP A 99 -2.11 11.03 -1.38
CA ASP A 99 -1.92 11.81 -0.16
C ASP A 99 -1.70 10.91 1.06
N ARG A 100 -1.65 11.51 2.25
CA ARG A 100 -1.49 10.76 3.52
C ARG A 100 -2.63 9.76 3.74
N THR A 101 -3.84 10.11 3.35
CA THR A 101 -5.01 9.22 3.49
C THR A 101 -4.88 8.02 2.56
N SER A 102 -4.48 8.23 1.29
CA SER A 102 -4.21 7.15 0.34
C SER A 102 -3.20 6.15 0.92
N ARG A 103 -2.14 6.63 1.57
CA ARG A 103 -1.12 5.76 2.19
C ARG A 103 -1.68 4.93 3.35
N ASN A 104 -2.44 5.55 4.25
CA ASN A 104 -3.07 4.83 5.36
C ASN A 104 -4.04 3.77 4.86
N VAL A 105 -4.82 4.09 3.81
CA VAL A 105 -5.73 3.14 3.17
C VAL A 105 -4.96 2.02 2.50
N ALA A 106 -3.86 2.31 1.80
CA ALA A 106 -2.98 1.28 1.25
C ALA A 106 -2.44 0.35 2.34
N GLY A 107 -2.05 0.88 3.50
CA GLY A 107 -1.65 0.07 4.67
C GLY A 107 -2.78 -0.83 5.18
N ALA A 108 -4.00 -0.32 5.27
CA ALA A 108 -5.16 -1.14 5.67
C ALA A 108 -5.46 -2.25 4.65
N LEU A 109 -5.41 -1.94 3.34
CA LEU A 109 -5.57 -2.93 2.27
C LEU A 109 -4.42 -3.94 2.25
N ALA A 110 -3.20 -3.56 2.62
CA ALA A 110 -2.09 -4.49 2.76
C ALA A 110 -2.37 -5.52 3.87
N LEU A 111 -2.85 -5.07 5.04
CA LEU A 111 -3.21 -5.97 6.15
C LEU A 111 -4.36 -6.91 5.78
N TYR A 112 -5.30 -6.45 4.96
CA TYR A 112 -6.38 -7.29 4.45
C TYR A 112 -5.86 -8.56 3.74
N HIS A 113 -4.78 -8.45 2.96
CA HIS A 113 -4.23 -9.59 2.21
C HIS A 113 -3.58 -10.69 3.07
N ILE A 114 -3.38 -10.48 4.37
CA ILE A 114 -2.89 -11.52 5.28
C ILE A 114 -3.85 -12.72 5.31
N ALA A 115 -5.17 -12.47 5.33
CA ALA A 115 -6.16 -13.54 5.39
C ALA A 115 -6.20 -14.39 4.10
N PRO A 116 -6.28 -13.80 2.88
CA PRO A 116 -6.10 -14.54 1.64
C PRO A 116 -4.77 -15.29 1.54
N LEU A 117 -3.67 -14.72 2.04
CA LEU A 117 -2.37 -15.39 2.08
C LEU A 117 -2.39 -16.63 2.96
N PHE A 118 -2.92 -16.53 4.18
CA PHE A 118 -3.08 -17.67 5.07
C PHE A 118 -3.98 -18.75 4.47
N ARG A 119 -5.08 -18.34 3.82
CA ARG A 119 -5.98 -19.28 3.13
C ARG A 119 -5.25 -20.01 2.00
N ALA A 120 -4.52 -19.32 1.14
CA ALA A 120 -3.78 -19.96 0.06
C ALA A 120 -2.66 -20.87 0.60
N PHE A 121 -1.96 -20.41 1.64
CA PHE A 121 -0.91 -21.17 2.32
C PHE A 121 -1.43 -22.47 2.95
N SER A 122 -2.62 -22.46 3.58
CA SER A 122 -3.19 -23.67 4.17
C SER A 122 -3.51 -24.73 3.11
N HIS A 123 -3.94 -24.33 1.91
CA HIS A 123 -4.18 -25.27 0.80
C HIS A 123 -2.88 -25.86 0.28
N ILE A 124 -1.82 -25.04 0.14
CA ILE A 124 -0.48 -25.51 -0.26
C ILE A 124 0.06 -26.54 0.77
N MET A 125 -0.06 -26.24 2.06
CA MET A 125 0.42 -27.12 3.14
C MET A 125 -0.34 -28.45 3.21
N ARG A 126 -1.64 -28.45 2.92
CA ARG A 126 -2.47 -29.66 2.91
C ARG A 126 -2.23 -30.57 1.70
N ARG A 127 -1.37 -30.17 0.75
CA ARG A 127 -1.08 -30.92 -0.49
C ARG A 127 -2.36 -31.39 -1.22
N GLU A 128 -3.44 -30.63 -1.13
CA GLU A 128 -4.68 -30.83 -1.89
C GLU A 128 -4.48 -30.56 -3.40
N GLU A 129 -3.24 -30.36 -3.83
CA GLU A 129 -2.81 -29.98 -5.18
C GLU A 129 -2.67 -31.16 -6.17
N ALA A 130 -3.12 -32.37 -5.80
CA ALA A 130 -3.02 -33.53 -6.70
C ALA A 130 -3.85 -33.41 -7.99
N GLU A 131 -4.81 -32.47 -8.08
CA GLU A 131 -5.71 -32.34 -9.25
C GLU A 131 -5.67 -31.01 -10.01
N ALA A 132 -4.83 -30.03 -9.65
CA ALA A 132 -4.81 -28.73 -10.34
C ALA A 132 -3.53 -28.54 -11.17
N ARG A 133 -3.35 -29.36 -12.23
CA ARG A 133 -2.38 -29.12 -13.32
C ARG A 133 -2.82 -27.95 -14.24
N GLY A 134 -3.22 -26.83 -13.65
CA GLY A 134 -3.63 -25.62 -14.35
C GLY A 134 -2.89 -24.42 -13.80
N PHE A 135 -2.53 -23.48 -14.67
CA PHE A 135 -1.84 -22.21 -14.39
C PHE A 135 -2.63 -21.24 -13.46
N GLY A 136 -3.52 -21.72 -12.58
CA GLY A 136 -4.48 -20.93 -11.81
C GLY A 136 -4.84 -21.50 -10.42
N GLY A 137 -3.94 -22.23 -9.76
CA GLY A 137 -4.16 -22.84 -8.45
C GLY A 137 -3.88 -21.96 -7.22
N SER A 138 -3.97 -22.55 -6.02
CA SER A 138 -3.70 -21.90 -4.72
C SER A 138 -2.35 -21.20 -4.65
N TYR A 139 -1.33 -21.74 -5.32
CA TYR A 139 -0.01 -21.10 -5.42
C TYR A 139 -0.05 -19.75 -6.16
N LEU A 140 -0.77 -19.65 -7.30
CA LEU A 140 -0.89 -18.38 -8.01
C LEU A 140 -1.64 -17.35 -7.16
N HIS A 141 -2.73 -17.77 -6.50
CA HIS A 141 -3.45 -16.91 -5.56
C HIS A 141 -2.52 -16.41 -4.45
N PHE A 142 -1.71 -17.28 -3.86
CA PHE A 142 -0.71 -16.90 -2.85
C PHE A 142 0.25 -15.84 -3.37
N VAL A 143 0.87 -16.07 -4.54
CA VAL A 143 1.83 -15.13 -5.14
C VAL A 143 1.16 -13.79 -5.48
N LEU A 144 -0.04 -13.79 -6.06
CA LEU A 144 -0.78 -12.57 -6.39
C LEU A 144 -1.08 -11.73 -5.14
N HIS A 145 -1.63 -12.34 -4.08
CA HIS A 145 -1.91 -11.64 -2.84
C HIS A 145 -0.63 -11.20 -2.13
N LEU A 146 0.48 -11.97 -2.23
CA LEU A 146 1.77 -11.59 -1.64
C LEU A 146 2.35 -10.36 -2.32
N VAL A 147 2.38 -10.36 -3.67
CA VAL A 147 2.83 -9.22 -4.47
C VAL A 147 1.95 -8.01 -4.16
N CYS A 148 0.62 -8.16 -4.16
CA CYS A 148 -0.29 -7.07 -3.82
C CYS A 148 -0.02 -6.49 -2.43
N MET A 149 0.14 -7.34 -1.42
CA MET A 149 0.46 -6.95 -0.05
C MET A 149 1.76 -6.15 0.01
N VAL A 150 2.84 -6.64 -0.62
CA VAL A 150 4.16 -5.98 -0.60
C VAL A 150 4.08 -4.60 -1.23
N PHE A 151 3.46 -4.46 -2.40
CA PHE A 151 3.36 -3.17 -3.09
C PHE A 151 2.52 -2.14 -2.29
N LEU A 152 1.40 -2.57 -1.71
CA LEU A 152 0.58 -1.71 -0.84
C LEU A 152 1.32 -1.31 0.44
N LEU A 153 2.07 -2.24 1.06
CA LEU A 153 2.86 -1.98 2.26
C LEU A 153 4.03 -1.02 1.97
N LEU A 154 4.69 -1.16 0.83
CA LEU A 154 5.73 -0.23 0.39
C LEU A 154 5.18 1.19 0.22
N LEU A 155 3.99 1.34 -0.39
CA LEU A 155 3.34 2.65 -0.51
C LEU A 155 3.04 3.28 0.86
N PHE A 156 2.58 2.46 1.82
CA PHE A 156 2.36 2.90 3.21
C PHE A 156 3.68 3.36 3.87
N MET A 157 4.77 2.61 3.69
CA MET A 157 6.08 2.89 4.29
C MET A 157 6.83 4.08 3.68
N MET A 158 6.56 4.47 2.43
CA MET A 158 7.19 5.63 1.76
C MET A 158 6.90 6.98 2.44
N SER A 159 6.11 7.01 3.52
CA SER A 159 5.64 8.22 4.20
C SER A 159 6.63 8.91 5.15
N ASN A 160 7.76 8.31 5.52
CA ASN A 160 8.59 8.85 6.62
C ASN A 160 9.58 9.97 6.23
N THR A 161 9.46 10.57 5.04
CA THR A 161 10.44 11.58 4.55
C THR A 161 9.87 12.95 4.22
N PHE A 162 8.58 13.20 4.46
CA PHE A 162 8.08 14.57 4.39
C PHE A 162 8.07 15.17 5.79
N HIS A 163 9.17 15.85 6.10
CA HIS A 163 9.21 16.85 7.13
C HIS A 163 8.17 17.92 6.75
N GLU A 164 7.09 18.00 7.51
CA GLU A 164 6.17 19.13 7.42
C GLU A 164 7.01 20.39 7.65
N PRO A 165 7.10 21.33 6.70
CA PRO A 165 7.65 22.64 7.05
C PRO A 165 6.75 23.20 8.15
N ASN A 166 7.35 23.43 9.33
CA ASN A 166 6.69 23.98 10.50
C ASN A 166 5.75 25.11 10.08
N ASN A 167 4.51 25.03 10.56
CA ASN A 167 3.45 26.00 10.35
C ASN A 167 3.71 27.31 11.12
N ASP A 168 4.97 27.75 11.18
CA ASP A 168 5.43 28.96 11.89
C ASP A 168 4.97 30.25 11.21
N TYR A 169 4.58 30.20 9.93
CA TYR A 169 4.07 31.35 9.19
C TYR A 169 2.69 31.84 9.70
N CYS A 170 1.94 31.01 10.42
CA CYS A 170 0.64 31.41 10.96
C CYS A 170 0.71 32.16 12.30
N VAL A 171 1.84 32.09 13.01
CA VAL A 171 2.01 32.80 14.29
C VAL A 171 2.46 34.24 14.07
N GLU A 172 3.30 34.50 13.06
CA GLU A 172 3.86 35.84 12.83
C GLU A 172 2.83 36.85 12.30
N LYS A 173 1.84 36.40 11.51
CA LYS A 173 0.77 37.30 11.02
C LYS A 173 -0.16 37.82 12.12
N LYS A 174 -0.31 37.12 13.25
CA LYS A 174 -1.14 37.58 14.37
C LYS A 174 -0.48 38.67 15.22
N ASN A 175 0.84 38.83 15.12
CA ASN A 175 1.59 39.82 15.90
C ASN A 175 1.76 41.15 15.16
N HIS A 176 1.71 41.16 13.83
CA HIS A 176 1.81 42.39 13.04
C HIS A 176 0.48 43.13 12.85
N GLU A 177 -0.65 42.53 13.21
CA GLU A 177 -1.98 43.17 13.17
C GLU A 177 -2.36 43.84 14.50
N LYS A 178 -1.43 43.87 15.47
CA LYS A 178 -1.63 44.45 16.80
C LYS A 178 -0.71 45.62 17.14
N ILE A 179 -0.03 46.20 16.16
CA ILE A 179 0.81 47.41 16.33
C ILE A 179 0.22 48.55 15.51
#